data_AF-A0A2R6BAH5-F1
#
_entry.id   AF-A0A2R6BAH5-F1
#
_cell.length_a   1.000
_cell.length_b   1.000
_cell.length_c   1.000
_cell.angle_alpha   90.00
_cell.angle_beta   90.00
_cell.angle_gamma   90.00
#
_symmetry.space_group_name_H-M   'P 1'
#
loop_
_entity.id
_entity.type
_entity.pdbx_description
1 polymer ?
#
loop_
_entity_poly.entity_id
_entity_poly.type
_entity_poly.pdbx_seq_one_letter_code
_entity_poly.pdbx_strand_id
1 'polypeptide(L)'
;MRVGAYRYRAYASKTTTRVLKTQLEVACKLYNTLLHVEKEEYEENKHTLGINELWQLALELRRRNPEFQVLHSQVAQQVAERFYRARERLLDGLSNKPKEKKPHKHLSLVYPQSGWRLSDTRQVGREKQVESSFAAE
;
A
#
# COMPACT_ATOMS: atom_id res chain seq x y z
N MET A 1 6.45 -25.06 -21.73
CA MET A 1 6.83 -24.88 -20.31
C MET A 1 5.63 -24.30 -19.55
N ARG A 2 5.08 -25.01 -18.54
CA ARG A 2 4.11 -24.41 -17.61
C ARG A 2 4.91 -23.60 -16.59
N VAL A 3 4.81 -22.28 -16.62
CA VAL A 3 5.38 -21.43 -15.58
C VAL A 3 4.54 -21.65 -14.33
N GLY A 4 5.05 -22.45 -13.39
CA GLY A 4 4.42 -22.60 -12.08
C GLY A 4 4.46 -21.26 -11.36
N ALA A 5 3.31 -20.73 -10.97
CA ALA A 5 3.25 -19.51 -10.17
C ALA A 5 3.75 -19.84 -8.75
N TYR A 6 5.01 -19.51 -8.45
CA TYR A 6 5.55 -19.65 -7.11
C TYR A 6 4.93 -18.60 -6.18
N ARG A 7 4.25 -19.04 -5.11
CA ARG A 7 3.70 -18.16 -4.07
C ARG A 7 4.68 -18.10 -2.90
N TYR A 8 5.35 -16.98 -2.74
CA TYR A 8 6.23 -16.73 -1.60
C TYR A 8 5.48 -15.99 -0.49
N ARG A 9 5.71 -16.36 0.78
CA ARG A 9 5.27 -15.58 1.95
C ARG A 9 6.47 -14.81 2.49
N ALA A 10 6.37 -13.49 2.51
CA ALA A 10 7.37 -12.66 3.16
C ALA A 10 7.14 -12.69 4.68
N TYR A 11 8.16 -13.10 5.43
CA TYR A 11 8.17 -13.01 6.89
C TYR A 11 8.92 -11.75 7.29
N ALA A 12 8.21 -10.80 7.87
CA ALA A 12 8.77 -9.53 8.31
C ALA A 12 9.12 -9.59 9.80
N SER A 13 10.10 -8.78 10.21
CA SER A 13 10.38 -8.57 11.64
C SER A 13 9.21 -7.86 12.32
N LYS A 14 9.16 -7.92 13.66
CA LYS A 14 8.15 -7.20 14.45
C LYS A 14 8.19 -5.68 14.21
N THR A 15 9.38 -5.11 13.98
CA THR A 15 9.56 -3.68 13.71
C THR A 15 9.03 -3.30 12.33
N THR A 16 9.39 -4.03 11.28
CA THR A 16 8.88 -3.81 9.92
C THR A 16 7.36 -3.94 9.87
N THR A 17 6.80 -4.94 10.58
CA THR A 17 5.34 -5.13 10.67
C THR A 17 4.64 -3.92 11.29
N ARG A 18 5.23 -3.31 12.33
CA ARG A 18 4.67 -2.10 12.96
C ARG A 18 4.67 -0.92 11.98
N VAL A 19 5.77 -0.70 11.26
CA VAL A 19 5.86 0.38 10.25
C VAL A 19 4.84 0.21 9.13
N LEU A 20 4.65 -1.03 8.64
CA LEU A 20 3.65 -1.28 7.61
C LEU A 20 2.22 -1.05 8.11
N LYS A 21 1.93 -1.40 9.37
CA LYS A 21 0.63 -1.12 9.98
C LYS A 21 0.35 0.37 10.10
N THR A 22 1.33 1.15 10.57
CA THR A 22 1.17 2.61 10.66
C THR A 22 0.98 3.23 9.29
N GLN A 23 1.73 2.79 8.27
CA GLN A 23 1.53 3.24 6.89
C GLN A 23 0.12 2.89 6.36
N LEU A 24 -0.40 1.68 6.63
CA LEU A 24 -1.77 1.31 6.25
C LEU A 24 -2.83 2.18 6.94
N GLU A 25 -2.64 2.48 8.23
CA GLU A 25 -3.52 3.36 8.99
C GLU A 25 -3.53 4.78 8.41
N VAL A 26 -2.36 5.34 8.12
CA VAL A 26 -2.21 6.68 7.53
C VAL A 26 -2.80 6.71 6.11
N ALA A 27 -2.60 5.67 5.30
CA ALA A 27 -3.22 5.55 3.98
C ALA A 27 -4.75 5.48 4.06
N CYS A 28 -5.29 4.81 5.08
CA CYS A 28 -6.73 4.81 5.35
C CYS A 28 -7.25 6.20 5.72
N LYS A 29 -6.52 6.93 6.57
CA LYS A 29 -6.89 8.31 6.94
C LYS A 29 -6.88 9.22 5.71
N LEU A 30 -5.82 9.16 4.90
CA LEU A 30 -5.73 9.93 3.66
C LEU A 30 -6.92 9.66 2.72
N TYR A 31 -7.30 8.38 2.55
CA TYR A 31 -8.47 8.00 1.76
C TYR A 31 -9.75 8.64 2.29
N ASN A 32 -9.97 8.61 3.61
CA ASN A 32 -11.16 9.20 4.22
C ASN A 32 -11.15 10.72 4.07
N THR A 33 -10.00 11.37 4.24
CA THR A 33 -9.88 12.82 4.01
C THR A 33 -10.24 13.20 2.58
N LEU A 34 -9.76 12.46 1.58
CA LEU A 34 -10.13 12.68 0.17
C LEU A 34 -11.64 12.52 -0.06
N LEU A 35 -12.25 11.50 0.57
CA LEU A 35 -13.70 11.29 0.52
C LEU A 35 -14.48 12.47 1.12
N HIS A 36 -14.03 13.02 2.24
CA HIS A 36 -14.67 14.18 2.87
C HIS A 36 -14.56 15.44 2.02
N VAL A 37 -13.34 15.74 1.55
CA VAL A 37 -13.10 16.93 0.71
C VAL A 37 -13.91 16.89 -0.57
N GLU A 38 -13.98 15.74 -1.25
CA GLU A 38 -14.82 15.62 -2.45
C GLU A 38 -16.30 15.83 -2.13
N LYS A 39 -16.77 15.32 -0.99
CA LYS A 39 -18.17 15.47 -0.58
C LYS A 39 -18.50 16.95 -0.33
N GLU A 40 -17.62 17.67 0.35
CA GLU A 40 -17.75 19.11 0.61
C GLU A 40 -17.74 19.92 -0.69
N GLU A 41 -16.77 19.68 -1.58
CA GLU A 41 -16.68 20.32 -2.91
C GLU A 41 -17.95 20.08 -3.75
N TYR A 42 -18.50 18.87 -3.70
CA TYR A 42 -19.73 18.56 -4.43
C TYR A 42 -20.97 19.22 -3.81
N GLU A 43 -21.02 19.34 -2.49
CA GLU A 43 -22.12 20.00 -1.78
C GLU A 43 -22.13 21.50 -2.08
N GLU A 44 -20.97 22.15 -2.05
CA GLU A 44 -20.80 23.60 -2.25
C GLU A 44 -20.82 24.01 -3.73
N ASN A 45 -19.98 23.39 -4.55
CA ASN A 45 -19.71 23.83 -5.93
C ASN A 45 -20.38 22.95 -7.00
N LYS A 46 -21.00 21.83 -6.60
CA LYS A 46 -21.50 20.78 -7.52
C LYS A 46 -20.40 20.24 -8.44
N HIS A 47 -19.15 20.38 -8.02
CA HIS A 47 -17.97 19.98 -8.76
C HIS A 47 -17.48 18.60 -8.29
N THR A 48 -17.01 17.78 -9.21
CA THR A 48 -16.47 16.45 -8.92
C THR A 48 -15.00 16.44 -9.30
N LEU A 49 -14.13 16.14 -8.33
CA LEU A 49 -12.68 16.27 -8.52
C LEU A 49 -12.14 15.28 -9.55
N GLY A 50 -11.37 15.76 -10.51
CA GLY A 50 -10.62 14.93 -11.46
C GLY A 50 -9.49 14.14 -10.80
N ILE A 51 -8.92 13.16 -11.52
CA ILE A 51 -7.78 12.37 -11.01
C ILE A 51 -6.55 13.25 -10.69
N ASN A 52 -6.27 14.24 -11.54
CA ASN A 52 -5.13 15.15 -11.35
C ASN A 52 -5.31 16.03 -10.11
N GLU A 53 -6.52 16.51 -9.87
CA GLU A 53 -6.85 17.31 -8.69
C GLU A 53 -6.72 16.48 -7.41
N LEU A 54 -7.23 15.24 -7.42
CA LEU A 54 -7.06 14.30 -6.30
C LEU A 54 -5.58 13.99 -6.01
N TRP A 55 -4.73 13.86 -7.05
CA TRP A 55 -3.29 13.68 -6.87
C TRP A 55 -2.62 14.91 -6.26
N GLN A 56 -2.92 16.09 -6.78
CA GLN A 56 -2.39 17.34 -6.22
C GLN A 56 -2.83 17.49 -4.76
N LEU A 57 -4.11 17.28 -4.47
CA LEU A 57 -4.65 17.38 -3.13
C LEU A 57 -4.02 16.37 -2.17
N ALA A 58 -3.82 15.12 -2.59
CA ALA A 58 -3.12 14.12 -1.78
C ALA A 58 -1.67 14.54 -1.47
N LEU A 59 -0.95 15.11 -2.43
CA LEU A 59 0.41 15.62 -2.22
C LEU A 59 0.43 16.86 -1.32
N GLU A 60 -0.54 17.76 -1.47
CA GLU A 60 -0.67 18.93 -0.62
C GLU A 60 -0.99 18.56 0.82
N LEU A 61 -1.97 17.66 1.04
CA LEU A 61 -2.28 17.12 2.36
C LEU A 61 -1.03 16.52 3.00
N ARG A 62 -0.25 15.76 2.22
CA ARG A 62 1.03 15.20 2.66
C ARG A 62 2.04 16.25 3.07
N ARG A 63 2.13 17.34 2.32
CA ARG A 63 3.06 18.44 2.60
C ARG A 63 2.65 19.21 3.86
N ARG A 64 1.34 19.44 4.06
CA ARG A 64 0.81 20.24 5.18
C ARG A 64 0.76 19.48 6.50
N ASN A 65 0.50 18.17 6.47
CA ASN A 65 0.33 17.37 7.70
C ASN A 65 1.49 16.37 7.88
N PRO A 66 2.27 16.45 8.98
CA PRO A 66 3.34 15.50 9.27
C PRO A 66 2.88 14.04 9.40
N GLU A 67 1.62 13.81 9.79
CA GLU A 67 1.07 12.46 9.87
C GLU A 67 1.10 11.73 8.51
N PHE A 68 0.79 12.46 7.44
CA PHE A 68 0.79 11.91 6.09
C PHE A 68 2.19 11.77 5.50
N GLN A 69 3.20 12.44 6.05
CA GLN A 69 4.60 12.34 5.57
C GLN A 69 5.20 10.95 5.75
N VAL A 70 4.62 10.13 6.63
CA VAL A 70 4.95 8.70 6.78
C VAL A 70 4.75 7.93 5.46
N LEU A 71 3.86 8.42 4.58
CA LEU A 71 3.64 7.87 3.25
C LEU A 71 4.63 8.44 2.22
N HIS A 72 5.15 7.55 1.38
CA HIS A 72 5.85 7.98 0.18
C HIS A 72 4.89 8.68 -0.79
N SER A 73 5.40 9.60 -1.62
CA SER A 73 4.58 10.46 -2.51
C SER A 73 3.77 9.62 -3.48
N GLN A 74 4.40 8.58 -4.01
CA GLN A 74 3.80 7.62 -4.93
C GLN A 74 2.69 6.81 -4.27
N VAL A 75 2.83 6.49 -2.97
CA VAL A 75 1.78 5.76 -2.23
C VAL A 75 0.57 6.68 -2.02
N ALA A 76 0.79 7.95 -1.68
CA ALA A 76 -0.29 8.93 -1.55
C ALA A 76 -1.06 9.12 -2.86
N GLN A 77 -0.35 9.25 -3.98
CA GLN A 77 -0.97 9.31 -5.32
C GLN A 77 -1.77 8.04 -5.64
N GLN A 78 -1.25 6.87 -5.28
CA GLN A 78 -1.94 5.61 -5.52
C GLN A 78 -3.20 5.42 -4.65
N VAL A 79 -3.20 5.98 -3.43
CA VAL A 79 -4.40 6.04 -2.58
C VAL A 79 -5.48 6.90 -3.26
N ALA A 80 -5.10 8.06 -3.81
CA ALA A 80 -6.01 8.92 -4.57
C ALA A 80 -6.54 8.22 -5.84
N GLU A 81 -5.70 7.50 -6.58
CA GLU A 81 -6.13 6.72 -7.75
C GLU A 81 -7.13 5.61 -7.38
N ARG A 82 -6.91 4.92 -6.25
CA ARG A 82 -7.85 3.92 -5.74
C ARG A 82 -9.20 4.53 -5.37
N PHE A 83 -9.18 5.74 -4.82
CA PHE A 83 -10.39 6.49 -4.51
C PHE A 83 -11.15 6.87 -5.79
N TYR A 84 -10.45 7.46 -6.76
CA TYR A 84 -11.01 7.79 -8.08
C TYR A 84 -11.67 6.57 -8.74
N ARG A 85 -10.98 5.42 -8.79
CA ARG A 85 -11.54 4.18 -9.37
C ARG A 85 -12.75 3.64 -8.61
N ALA A 86 -12.80 3.81 -7.29
CA ALA A 86 -13.95 3.40 -6.50
C ALA A 86 -15.18 4.27 -6.81
N ARG A 87 -14.96 5.56 -7.08
CA ARG A 87 -16.00 6.50 -7.53
C ARG A 87 -16.43 6.24 -8.96
N GLU A 88 -15.51 6.00 -9.88
CA GLU A 88 -15.82 5.67 -11.28
C GLU A 88 -16.75 4.45 -11.36
N ARG A 89 -16.44 3.38 -10.61
CA ARG A 89 -17.32 2.21 -10.51
C ARG A 89 -18.71 2.50 -9.93
N LEU A 90 -18.85 3.51 -9.08
CA LEU A 90 -20.16 3.97 -8.62
C LEU A 90 -20.93 4.60 -9.78
N LEU A 91 -20.28 5.46 -10.57
CA LEU A 91 -20.88 6.12 -11.72
C LEU A 91 -21.29 5.11 -12.79
N ASP A 92 -20.50 4.06 -12.99
CA ASP A 92 -20.81 2.96 -13.89
C ASP A 92 -21.92 2.02 -13.37
N GLY A 93 -22.44 2.24 -12.14
CA GLY A 93 -23.43 1.38 -11.50
C GLY A 93 -22.91 0.00 -11.08
N LEU A 94 -21.59 -0.21 -11.13
CA LEU A 94 -20.94 -1.48 -10.80
C LEU A 94 -20.68 -1.65 -9.30
N SER A 95 -20.71 -0.56 -8.52
CA SER A 95 -20.40 -0.56 -7.10
C SER A 95 -21.28 0.41 -6.32
N ASN A 96 -21.47 0.11 -5.04
CA ASN A 96 -22.06 1.04 -4.08
C ASN A 96 -21.15 2.24 -3.83
N LYS A 97 -21.74 3.31 -3.29
CA LYS A 97 -21.04 4.56 -2.96
C LYS A 97 -19.83 4.31 -2.06
N PRO A 98 -18.65 4.90 -2.36
CA PRO A 98 -17.51 4.88 -1.46
C PRO A 98 -17.91 5.37 -0.06
N LYS A 99 -17.55 4.59 0.97
CA LYS A 99 -17.79 4.92 2.37
C LYS A 99 -16.47 5.12 3.09
N GLU A 100 -16.54 5.79 4.23
CA GLU A 100 -15.42 5.86 5.16
C GLU A 100 -14.91 4.46 5.48
N LYS A 101 -13.58 4.32 5.46
CA LYS A 101 -12.90 3.07 5.74
C LYS A 101 -12.40 3.10 7.17
N LYS A 102 -12.62 1.99 7.88
CA LYS A 102 -11.92 1.70 9.13
C LYS A 102 -10.51 1.21 8.80
N PRO A 103 -9.49 1.46 9.65
CA PRO A 103 -8.11 1.07 9.34
C PRO A 103 -7.93 -0.40 8.94
N HIS A 104 -8.62 -1.32 9.62
CA HIS A 104 -8.58 -2.76 9.31
C HIS A 104 -9.23 -3.15 7.97
N LYS A 105 -9.93 -2.23 7.29
CA LYS A 105 -10.50 -2.45 5.95
C LYS A 105 -9.59 -1.93 4.83
N HIS A 106 -8.54 -1.17 5.15
CA HIS A 106 -7.54 -0.74 4.19
C HIS A 106 -6.40 -1.76 4.20
N LEU A 107 -6.47 -2.75 3.30
CA LEU A 107 -5.66 -3.98 3.39
C LEU A 107 -4.38 -3.99 2.55
N SER A 108 -4.07 -2.93 1.81
CA SER A 108 -2.99 -2.99 0.83
C SER A 108 -2.31 -1.65 0.62
N LEU A 109 -0.98 -1.66 0.59
CA LEU A 109 -0.11 -0.60 0.11
C LEU A 109 0.50 -1.04 -1.21
N VAL A 110 0.71 -0.11 -2.14
CA VAL A 110 1.40 -0.39 -3.40
C VAL A 110 2.45 0.67 -3.64
N TYR A 111 3.63 0.22 -4.02
CA TYR A 111 4.78 1.05 -4.36
C TYR A 111 5.01 0.93 -5.86
N PRO A 112 4.49 1.86 -6.69
CA PRO A 112 4.50 1.71 -8.14
C PRO A 112 5.88 1.91 -8.78
N GLN A 113 6.79 2.65 -8.14
CA GLN A 113 8.09 3.03 -8.75
C GLN A 113 9.29 2.46 -8.00
N SER A 114 9.21 2.29 -6.68
CA SER A 114 10.21 1.56 -5.90
C SER A 114 9.73 0.13 -5.73
N GLY A 115 10.06 -0.71 -6.70
CA GLY A 115 9.86 -2.15 -6.59
C GLY A 115 10.78 -2.76 -5.54
N TRP A 116 10.72 -4.08 -5.44
CA TRP A 116 11.67 -4.88 -4.68
C TRP A 116 12.71 -5.45 -5.64
N ARG A 117 13.96 -5.57 -5.17
CA ARG A 117 15.01 -6.34 -5.85
C ARG A 117 15.43 -7.46 -4.91
N LEU A 118 15.62 -8.66 -5.46
CA LEU A 118 16.28 -9.75 -4.74
C LEU A 118 17.73 -9.33 -4.54
N SER A 119 18.08 -8.96 -3.31
CA SER A 119 19.42 -8.47 -2.99
C SER A 119 20.44 -9.60 -2.80
N ASP A 120 20.02 -10.81 -2.43
CA ASP A 120 20.86 -12.02 -2.38
C ASP A 120 20.03 -13.30 -2.28
N THR A 121 20.53 -14.39 -2.87
CA THR A 121 19.94 -15.74 -2.71
C THR A 121 20.77 -16.52 -1.70
N ARG A 122 20.28 -16.68 -0.48
CA ARG A 122 20.96 -17.52 0.53
C ARG A 122 20.45 -18.96 0.44
N GLN A 123 21.34 -19.93 0.28
CA GLN A 123 20.97 -21.34 0.49
C GLN A 123 20.63 -21.54 1.97
N VAL A 124 19.36 -21.87 2.24
CA VAL A 124 18.88 -22.22 3.58
C VAL A 124 18.93 -23.73 3.70
N GLY A 125 19.76 -24.26 4.61
CA GLY A 125 19.86 -25.71 4.88
C GLY A 125 21.12 -26.40 4.33
N ARG A 126 22.33 -25.97 4.73
CA ARG A 126 23.46 -26.92 4.75
C ARG A 126 23.39 -27.67 6.08
N GLU A 127 23.01 -28.94 6.04
CA GLU A 127 23.29 -29.88 7.11
C GLU A 127 24.77 -29.76 7.48
N LYS A 128 25.07 -29.63 8.77
CA LYS A 128 26.45 -29.66 9.25
C LYS A 128 27.04 -31.00 8.80
N GLN A 129 28.03 -30.98 7.91
CA GLN A 129 28.93 -32.12 7.78
C GLN A 129 29.65 -32.26 9.12
N VAL A 130 29.20 -33.23 9.91
CA VAL A 130 29.97 -33.72 11.05
C VAL A 130 31.12 -34.50 10.43
N GLU A 131 32.32 -33.93 10.43
CA GLU A 131 33.55 -34.68 10.14
C GLU A 131 33.66 -35.79 11.18
N SER A 132 33.32 -37.02 10.80
CA SER A 132 33.69 -38.19 11.59
C SER A 132 35.17 -38.45 11.36
N SER A 133 35.98 -38.10 12.36
CA SER A 133 37.31 -38.65 12.55
C SER A 133 37.21 -40.17 12.65
N PHE A 134 37.52 -40.88 11.57
CA PHE A 134 37.92 -42.28 11.66
C PHE A 134 39.44 -42.31 11.56
N ALA A 135 40.08 -42.43 12.73
CA ALA A 135 41.41 -42.98 12.83
C ALA A 135 41.34 -44.43 12.34
N ALA A 136 42.16 -44.77 11.36
CA ALA A 136 42.50 -46.15 11.04
C ALA A 136 44.01 -46.25 11.25
N GLU A 137 44.38 -47.08 12.22
CA GLU A 137 45.71 -47.64 12.43
C GLU A 137 46.22 -48.38 11.18
#